data_AF-A0AA92Y9F8-F1
#
_entry.id   AF-A0AA92Y9F8-F1
#
_cell.length_a   1.000
_cell.length_b   1.000
_cell.length_c   1.000
_cell.angle_alpha   90.00
_cell.angle_beta   90.00
_cell.angle_gamma   90.00
#
_symmetry.space_group_name_H-M   'P 1'
#
loop_
_entity.id
_entity.type
_entity.pdbx_description
1 polymer ?
#
loop_
_entity_poly.entity_id
_entity_poly.type
_entity_poly.pdbx_seq_one_letter_code
_entity_poly.pdbx_strand_id
1 'polypeptide(L)'
;SGQRNVLHVAAVFVNNFTNYMFSVGNEICEENNIPFEILHPLIQETAKKIIEIEPDIAQTGPAIRKDVQTIDRHLEILKNDSQKQLYKMLTKAIQSKYGKEL
;
A
#
# COMPACT_ATOMS: atom_id res chain seq x y z
N SER A 1 -28.08 -4.78 -12.33
CA SER A 1 -27.02 -3.94 -12.93
C SER A 1 -26.22 -3.18 -11.87
N GLY A 2 -26.85 -2.54 -10.88
CA GLY A 2 -26.13 -1.78 -9.83
C GLY A 2 -25.20 -2.58 -8.91
N GLN A 3 -25.67 -3.69 -8.31
CA GLN A 3 -24.86 -4.50 -7.39
C GLN A 3 -23.61 -5.11 -8.06
N ARG A 4 -23.71 -5.49 -9.33
CA ARG A 4 -22.58 -6.00 -10.11
C ARG A 4 -21.51 -4.91 -10.32
N ASN A 5 -21.92 -3.67 -10.57
CA ASN A 5 -20.99 -2.57 -10.73
C ASN A 5 -20.27 -2.23 -9.41
N VAL A 6 -21.00 -2.24 -8.30
CA VAL A 6 -20.41 -2.04 -6.97
C VAL A 6 -19.38 -3.12 -6.65
N LEU A 7 -19.72 -4.40 -6.87
CA LEU A 7 -18.79 -5.50 -6.67
C LEU A 7 -17.57 -5.40 -7.58
N HIS A 8 -17.76 -4.97 -8.83
CA HIS A 8 -16.65 -4.79 -9.76
C HIS A 8 -15.68 -3.71 -9.30
N VAL A 9 -16.16 -2.55 -8.86
CA VAL A 9 -15.30 -1.50 -8.32
C VAL A 9 -14.54 -2.00 -7.09
N ALA A 10 -15.21 -2.69 -6.16
CA ALA A 10 -14.54 -3.29 -5.01
C ALA A 10 -13.44 -4.29 -5.44
N ALA A 11 -13.71 -5.13 -6.44
CA ALA A 11 -12.75 -6.07 -7.00
C ALA A 11 -11.52 -5.37 -7.62
N VAL A 12 -11.72 -4.24 -8.30
CA VAL A 12 -10.62 -3.43 -8.85
C VAL A 12 -9.68 -2.95 -7.72
N PHE A 13 -10.22 -2.51 -6.59
CA PHE A 13 -9.40 -2.08 -5.45
C PHE A 13 -8.60 -3.23 -4.84
N VAL A 14 -9.25 -4.36 -4.55
CA VAL A 14 -8.60 -5.46 -3.82
C VAL A 14 -7.68 -6.33 -4.68
N ASN A 15 -7.84 -6.28 -6.01
CA ASN A 15 -7.05 -7.10 -6.94
C ASN A 15 -6.20 -6.25 -7.89
N ASN A 16 -6.81 -5.44 -8.76
CA ASN A 16 -6.05 -4.75 -9.82
C ASN A 16 -5.12 -3.67 -9.26
N PHE A 17 -5.62 -2.83 -8.34
CA PHE A 17 -4.78 -1.81 -7.71
C PHE A 17 -3.74 -2.42 -6.78
N THR A 18 -4.08 -3.46 -6.02
CA THR A 18 -3.10 -4.21 -5.22
C THR A 18 -1.99 -4.80 -6.09
N ASN A 19 -2.32 -5.40 -7.24
CA ASN A 19 -1.30 -5.91 -8.17
C ASN A 19 -0.41 -4.80 -8.73
N TYR A 20 -0.97 -3.62 -9.02
CA TYR A 20 -0.17 -2.47 -9.41
C TYR A 20 0.79 -2.03 -8.28
N MET A 21 0.39 -2.11 -7.00
CA MET A 21 1.31 -1.85 -5.89
C MET A 21 2.47 -2.86 -5.85
N PHE A 22 2.23 -4.13 -6.19
CA PHE A 22 3.30 -5.13 -6.33
C PHE A 22 4.25 -4.79 -7.48
N SER A 23 3.74 -4.32 -8.62
CA SER A 23 4.56 -3.84 -9.74
C SER A 23 5.48 -2.69 -9.31
N VAL A 24 4.93 -1.67 -8.62
CA VAL A 24 5.72 -0.55 -8.10
C VAL A 24 6.78 -1.03 -7.11
N GLY A 25 6.44 -1.97 -6.23
CA GLY A 25 7.42 -2.59 -5.32
C GLY A 25 8.54 -3.34 -6.05
N ASN A 26 8.20 -4.07 -7.12
CA ASN A 26 9.17 -4.77 -7.96
C ASN A 26 10.11 -3.79 -8.69
N GLU A 27 9.58 -2.71 -9.27
CA GLU A 27 10.38 -1.65 -9.90
C GLU A 27 11.39 -1.04 -8.90
N ILE A 28 10.94 -0.73 -7.68
CA ILE A 28 11.83 -0.22 -6.62
C ILE A 28 12.93 -1.24 -6.27
N CYS A 29 12.59 -2.53 -6.23
CA CYS A 29 13.57 -3.60 -5.96
C CYS A 29 14.60 -3.71 -7.09
N GLU A 30 14.15 -3.70 -8.36
CA GLU A 30 15.00 -3.73 -9.55
C GLU A 30 15.97 -2.53 -9.58
N GLU A 31 15.47 -1.31 -9.33
CA GLU A 31 16.29 -0.08 -9.27
C GLU A 31 17.39 -0.12 -8.20
N ASN A 32 17.23 -0.98 -7.18
CA ASN A 32 18.15 -1.12 -6.07
C ASN A 32 18.88 -2.47 -6.04
N ASN A 33 18.75 -3.30 -7.09
CA ASN A 33 19.35 -4.63 -7.21
C ASN A 33 18.96 -5.57 -6.04
N ILE A 34 17.71 -5.49 -5.59
CA ILE A 34 17.14 -6.34 -4.55
C ILE A 34 16.24 -7.39 -5.22
N PRO A 35 16.40 -8.69 -4.93
CA PRO A 35 15.47 -9.72 -5.41
C PRO A 35 14.07 -9.50 -4.84
N PHE A 36 13.05 -9.40 -5.70
CA PHE A 36 11.68 -9.12 -5.29
C PHE A 36 11.08 -10.25 -4.44
N GLU A 37 11.58 -11.48 -4.61
CA GLU A 37 11.14 -12.67 -3.88
C GLU A 37 11.31 -12.54 -2.36
N ILE A 38 12.21 -11.66 -1.90
CA ILE A 38 12.38 -11.34 -0.48
C ILE A 38 11.09 -10.75 0.12
N LEU A 39 10.25 -10.11 -0.70
CA LEU A 39 8.98 -9.53 -0.28
C LEU A 39 7.80 -10.52 -0.34
N HIS A 40 7.97 -11.70 -0.97
CA HIS A 40 6.88 -12.68 -1.08
C HIS A 40 6.26 -13.08 0.26
N PRO A 41 7.04 -13.34 1.34
CA PRO A 41 6.45 -13.68 2.63
C PRO A 41 5.57 -12.56 3.20
N LEU A 42 5.98 -11.30 3.04
CA LEU A 42 5.20 -10.14 3.51
C LEU A 42 3.89 -9.98 2.74
N ILE A 43 3.93 -10.20 1.42
CA ILE A 43 2.73 -10.19 0.56
C ILE A 43 1.76 -11.29 1.00
N GLN A 44 2.26 -12.50 1.22
CA GLN A 44 1.46 -13.65 1.66
C GLN A 44 0.86 -13.42 3.05
N GLU A 45 1.64 -12.90 4.01
CA GLU A 45 1.16 -12.57 5.35
C GLU A 45 0.02 -11.56 5.28
N THR A 46 0.20 -10.48 4.51
CA THR A 46 -0.83 -9.44 4.36
C THR A 46 -2.12 -10.00 3.76
N ALA A 47 -2.02 -10.80 2.70
CA ALA A 47 -3.17 -11.42 2.05
C ALA A 47 -3.88 -12.43 2.94
N LYS A 48 -3.14 -13.20 3.75
CA LYS A 48 -3.72 -14.13 4.73
C LYS A 48 -4.42 -13.37 5.87
N LYS A 49 -3.77 -12.32 6.38
CA LYS A 49 -4.25 -11.55 7.54
C LYS A 49 -5.61 -10.91 7.29
N ILE A 50 -5.87 -10.39 6.09
CA ILE A 50 -7.17 -9.76 5.77
C ILE A 50 -8.34 -10.75 5.66
N ILE A 51 -8.07 -12.07 5.63
CA ILE A 51 -9.11 -13.11 5.70
C ILE A 51 -9.53 -13.34 7.16
N GLU A 52 -8.60 -13.12 8.10
CA GLU A 52 -8.79 -13.41 9.52
C GLU A 52 -9.20 -12.17 10.33
N ILE A 53 -8.76 -10.97 9.91
CA ILE A 53 -9.07 -9.70 10.60
C ILE A 53 -9.49 -8.61 9.61
N GLU A 54 -10.32 -7.69 10.11
CA GLU A 54 -10.80 -6.55 9.33
C GLU A 54 -9.64 -5.65 8.83
N PRO A 55 -9.71 -5.12 7.59
CA PRO A 55 -8.66 -4.26 7.03
C PRO A 55 -8.29 -3.05 7.89
N ASP A 56 -9.28 -2.50 8.61
CA ASP A 56 -9.08 -1.33 9.48
C ASP A 56 -8.18 -1.66 10.68
N ILE A 57 -8.26 -2.90 11.19
CA ILE A 57 -7.42 -3.41 12.29
C ILE A 57 -6.05 -3.84 11.76
N ALA A 58 -6.01 -4.38 10.54
CA ALA A 58 -4.78 -4.84 9.91
C ALA A 58 -3.83 -3.71 9.50
N GLN A 59 -4.32 -2.47 9.37
CA GLN A 59 -3.53 -1.34 8.91
C GLN A 59 -2.37 -1.01 9.86
N THR A 60 -1.16 -0.97 9.32
CA THR A 60 0.05 -0.55 10.04
C THR A 60 0.90 0.40 9.18
N GLY A 61 2.13 0.68 9.61
CA GLY A 61 3.12 1.44 8.84
C GLY A 61 3.30 2.89 9.29
N PRO A 62 4.23 3.62 8.66
CA PRO A 62 4.59 4.98 9.07
C PRO A 62 3.46 6.00 8.84
N ALA A 63 2.60 5.76 7.85
CA ALA A 63 1.46 6.63 7.54
C ALA A 63 0.49 6.76 8.74
N ILE A 64 -0.02 5.64 9.27
CA ILE A 64 -0.94 5.65 10.42
C ILE A 64 -0.27 6.17 11.70
N ARG A 65 1.02 5.87 11.90
CA ARG A 65 1.81 6.37 13.04
C ARG A 65 2.21 7.85 12.93
N LYS A 66 1.93 8.50 11.79
CA LYS A 66 2.40 9.87 11.46
C LYS A 66 3.92 10.01 11.64
N ASP A 67 4.67 8.97 11.28
CA ASP A 67 6.13 8.95 11.33
C ASP A 67 6.70 9.72 10.14
N VAL A 68 6.76 11.05 10.30
CA VAL A 68 7.20 11.99 9.26
C VAL A 68 8.65 11.73 8.84
N GLN A 69 9.53 11.37 9.78
CA GLN A 69 10.94 11.11 9.48
C GLN A 69 11.10 9.91 8.54
N THR A 70 10.40 8.81 8.81
CA THR A 70 10.41 7.65 7.90
C THR A 70 9.76 7.97 6.56
N ILE A 71 8.66 8.73 6.55
CA ILE A 71 7.98 9.16 5.32
C ILE A 71 8.90 9.99 4.42
N ASP A 72 9.59 10.98 4.98
CA ASP A 72 10.48 11.86 4.23
C ASP A 72 11.66 11.07 3.66
N ARG A 73 12.25 10.17 4.45
CA ARG A 73 13.31 9.26 3.98
C ARG A 73 12.84 8.37 2.83
N HIS A 74 11.63 7.82 2.88
CA HIS A 74 11.08 7.04 1.76
C HIS A 74 10.94 7.90 0.50
N LEU A 75 10.49 9.15 0.64
CA LEU A 75 10.35 10.08 -0.50
C LEU A 75 11.68 10.48 -1.13
N GLU A 76 12.77 10.49 -0.36
CA GLU A 76 14.14 10.69 -0.87
C GLU A 76 14.66 9.46 -1.65
N ILE A 77 14.27 8.25 -1.23
CA ILE A 77 14.67 6.99 -1.89
C ILE A 77 13.96 6.83 -3.24
N LEU A 78 12.66 7.15 -3.30
CA LEU A 78 11.90 7.06 -4.54
C LEU A 78 12.49 8.03 -5.58
N LYS A 79 12.91 7.51 -6.74
CA LYS A 79 13.49 8.35 -7.80
C LYS A 79 12.41 8.87 -8.75
N ASN A 80 11.36 8.10 -8.96
CA ASN A 80 10.28 8.39 -9.90
C ASN A 80 9.20 9.30 -9.27
N ASP A 81 8.87 10.40 -9.96
CA ASP A 81 7.87 11.36 -9.48
C ASP A 81 6.45 10.78 -9.40
N SER A 82 6.07 9.89 -10.31
CA SER A 82 4.78 9.19 -10.26
C SER A 82 4.67 8.28 -9.04
N GLN A 83 5.76 7.58 -8.69
CA GLN A 83 5.81 6.76 -7.47
C GLN A 83 5.71 7.65 -6.22
N LYS A 84 6.40 8.80 -6.18
CA LYS A 84 6.29 9.77 -5.08
C LYS A 84 4.86 10.31 -4.93
N GLN A 85 4.21 10.67 -6.03
CA GLN A 85 2.84 11.17 -6.01
C GLN A 85 1.87 10.12 -5.47
N LEU A 86 2.00 8.88 -5.95
CA LEU A 86 1.21 7.74 -5.47
C LEU A 86 1.45 7.49 -3.97
N TYR A 87 2.70 7.46 -3.54
CA TYR A 87 3.07 7.27 -2.12
C TYR A 87 2.45 8.37 -1.23
N LYS A 88 2.53 9.64 -1.64
CA LYS A 88 1.92 10.78 -0.92
C LYS A 88 0.41 10.66 -0.87
N MET A 89 -0.22 10.29 -1.99
CA MET A 89 -1.67 10.12 -2.07
C MET A 89 -2.16 9.02 -1.12
N LEU A 90 -1.52 7.85 -1.13
CA LEU A 90 -1.87 6.73 -0.25
C LEU A 90 -1.59 7.05 1.22
N THR A 91 -0.45 7.68 1.52
CA THR A 91 -0.11 8.13 2.88
C THR A 91 -1.18 9.08 3.42
N LYS A 92 -1.59 10.07 2.62
CA LYS A 92 -2.65 11.01 2.99
C LYS A 92 -4.01 10.30 3.16
N ALA A 93 -4.35 9.36 2.29
CA ALA A 93 -5.59 8.60 2.41
C ALA A 93 -5.64 7.76 3.70
N ILE A 94 -4.55 7.06 4.03
CA ILE A 94 -4.40 6.29 5.28
C ILE A 94 -4.52 7.23 6.49
N GLN A 95 -3.76 8.33 6.51
CA GLN A 95 -3.83 9.31 7.61
C GLN A 95 -5.22 9.94 7.75
N SER A 96 -5.91 10.22 6.66
CA SER A 96 -7.27 10.78 6.73
C SER A 96 -8.30 9.78 7.23
N LYS A 97 -8.13 8.49 6.92
CA LYS A 97 -9.04 7.43 7.36
C LYS A 97 -8.79 7.02 8.81
N TYR A 98 -7.53 6.83 9.20
CA TYR A 98 -7.15 6.23 10.49
C TYR A 98 -6.50 7.21 11.48
N GLY A 99 -6.14 8.42 11.03
CA GLY A 99 -5.38 9.39 11.83
C GLY A 99 -6.22 10.27 12.78
N LYS A 100 -7.51 9.94 12.99
CA LYS A 100 -8.28 10.47 14.11
C LYS A 100 -7.85 9.74 15.38
N GLU A 101 -7.53 10.51 16.42
CA GLU A 101 -7.33 9.98 17.76
C GLU A 101 -8.56 9.15 18.17
N LEU A 102 -8.32 7.97 18.74
CA LEU A 102 -9.31 7.31 19.59
C LEU A 102 -9.56 8.20 20.81
#